data_AF-A0A950D9Q6-F1
#
_entry.id   AF-A0A950D9Q6-F1
#
_cell.length_a   1.000
_cell.length_b   1.000
_cell.length_c   1.000
_cell.angle_alpha   90.00
_cell.angle_beta   90.00
_cell.angle_gamma   90.00
#
_symmetry.space_group_name_H-M   'P 1'
#
loop_
_entity.id
_entity.type
_entity.pdbx_description
1 polymer ?
#
loop_
_entity_poly.entity_id
_entity_poly.type
_entity_poly.pdbx_seq_one_letter_code
_entity_poly.pdbx_strand_id
1 'polypeptide(L)'
;MTFDFQAHRAHDYLYLARRWKSLARRANLLCESFATSDEYELLCVRSPALETTEGIYLSAGIHGDEPASTEGLYLWAQLNLKYLRR
;
A
#
# COMPACT_ATOMS: atom_id res chain seq x y z
N MET A 1 15.85 -10.84 6.73
CA MET A 1 14.70 -10.15 7.34
C MET A 1 13.58 -11.16 7.46
N THR A 2 13.06 -11.38 8.66
CA THR A 2 11.90 -12.24 8.91
C THR A 2 10.63 -11.47 8.57
N PHE A 3 9.77 -12.06 7.73
CA PHE A 3 8.43 -11.55 7.48
C PHE A 3 7.57 -11.87 8.71
N ASP A 4 7.28 -10.85 9.52
CA ASP A 4 6.32 -10.98 10.62
C ASP A 4 4.92 -10.73 10.06
N PHE A 5 4.28 -11.80 9.58
CA PHE A 5 2.91 -11.73 9.10
C PHE A 5 1.94 -11.62 10.27
N GLN A 6 1.39 -10.42 10.50
CA GLN A 6 0.41 -10.18 11.56
C GLN A 6 -0.99 -10.61 11.11
N ALA A 7 -1.20 -11.92 10.92
CA ALA A 7 -2.46 -12.50 10.42
C ALA A 7 -3.71 -12.00 11.17
N HIS A 8 -3.59 -11.80 12.49
CA HIS A 8 -4.68 -11.29 13.35
C HIS A 8 -5.12 -9.86 13.02
N ARG A 9 -4.32 -9.07 12.28
CA ARG A 9 -4.64 -7.69 11.85
C ARG A 9 -4.88 -7.57 10.36
N ALA A 10 -4.91 -8.69 9.64
CA ALA A 10 -5.05 -8.68 8.18
C ALA A 10 -6.42 -8.13 7.70
N HIS A 11 -7.39 -8.01 8.61
CA HIS A 11 -8.69 -7.38 8.38
C HIS A 11 -8.90 -6.08 9.18
N ASP A 12 -7.90 -5.61 9.94
CA ASP A 12 -7.97 -4.32 10.65
C ASP A 12 -7.65 -3.19 9.67
N TYR A 13 -8.67 -2.69 8.98
CA TYR A 13 -8.52 -1.67 7.94
C TYR A 13 -7.72 -0.44 8.43
N LEU A 14 -8.00 0.05 9.64
CA LEU A 14 -7.31 1.21 10.20
C LEU A 14 -5.82 0.95 10.42
N TYR A 15 -5.46 -0.26 10.84
CA TYR A 15 -4.06 -0.69 10.87
C TYR A 15 -3.44 -0.74 9.47
N LEU A 16 -4.13 -1.35 8.49
CA LEU A 16 -3.67 -1.47 7.10
C LEU A 16 -3.42 -0.09 6.45
N ALA A 17 -4.37 0.83 6.57
CA ALA A 17 -4.26 2.18 6.03
C ALA A 17 -3.11 2.95 6.67
N ARG A 18 -2.94 2.87 8.01
CA ARG A 18 -1.86 3.56 8.72
C ARG A 18 -0.48 3.09 8.27
N ARG A 19 -0.29 1.77 8.11
CA ARG A 19 1.02 1.22 7.70
C ARG A 19 1.35 1.57 6.23
N TRP A 20 0.35 1.66 5.36
CA TRP A 20 0.52 2.13 3.98
C TRP A 20 0.90 3.61 3.93
N LYS A 21 0.21 4.48 4.67
CA LYS A 21 0.57 5.90 4.80
C LYS A 21 2.00 6.08 5.36
N SER A 22 2.39 5.27 6.34
CA SER A 22 3.76 5.28 6.89
C SER A 22 4.81 4.85 5.86
N LEU A 23 4.53 3.79 5.09
CA LEU A 23 5.40 3.31 4.01
C LEU A 23 5.57 4.38 2.93
N ALA A 24 4.46 4.99 2.48
CA ALA A 24 4.49 6.05 1.47
C ALA A 24 5.38 7.22 1.91
N ARG A 25 5.23 7.69 3.16
CA ARG A 25 6.09 8.75 3.72
C ARG A 25 7.57 8.35 3.73
N ARG A 26 7.91 7.13 4.17
CA ARG A 26 9.30 6.61 4.16
C ARG A 26 9.88 6.47 2.75
N ALA A 27 9.01 6.23 1.77
CA ALA A 27 9.36 6.06 0.37
C ALA A 27 9.28 7.36 -0.45
N ASN A 28 8.92 8.49 0.17
CA ASN A 28 8.65 9.76 -0.52
C ASN A 28 7.63 9.62 -1.68
N LEU A 29 6.60 8.78 -1.46
CA LEU A 29 5.50 8.59 -2.38
C LEU A 29 4.34 9.53 -2.03
N LEU A 30 3.60 9.96 -3.05
CA LEU A 30 2.33 10.64 -2.86
C LEU A 30 1.29 9.61 -2.45
N CYS A 31 0.58 9.85 -1.35
CA CYS A 31 -0.50 8.99 -0.87
C CYS A 31 -1.75 9.84 -0.70
N GLU A 32 -2.79 9.54 -1.46
CA GLU A 32 -4.04 10.29 -1.49
C GLU A 32 -5.25 9.34 -1.37
N SER A 33 -6.35 9.85 -0.83
CA SER A 33 -7.63 9.15 -0.91
C SER A 33 -8.24 9.42 -2.29
N PHE A 34 -8.49 8.38 -3.08
CA PHE A 34 -9.13 8.55 -4.40
C PHE A 34 -10.66 8.38 -4.34
N ALA A 35 -11.15 7.75 -3.28
CA ALA A 35 -12.57 7.55 -3.02
C ALA A 35 -12.79 7.25 -1.53
N THR A 36 -14.04 7.24 -1.10
CA THR A 36 -14.43 6.76 0.22
C THR A 36 -15.53 5.73 0.04
N SER A 37 -15.49 4.65 0.81
CA SER A 37 -16.58 3.69 0.93
C SER A 37 -16.95 3.54 2.39
N ASP A 38 -18.22 3.75 2.71
CA ASP A 38 -18.69 3.95 4.09
C ASP A 38 -17.85 5.04 4.79
N GLU A 39 -17.08 4.66 5.81
CA GLU A 39 -16.20 5.54 6.58
C GLU A 39 -14.72 5.33 6.27
N TYR A 40 -14.40 4.49 5.28
CA TYR A 40 -13.05 4.09 4.96
C TYR A 40 -12.56 4.74 3.66
N GLU A 41 -11.43 5.44 3.76
CA GLU A 41 -10.72 5.98 2.59
C GLU A 41 -10.23 4.85 1.69
N LEU A 42 -10.26 5.02 0.38
CA LEU A 42 -9.59 4.13 -0.57
C LEU A 42 -8.30 4.82 -1.02
N LEU A 43 -7.16 4.24 -0.66
CA LEU A 43 -5.86 4.88 -0.84
C LEU A 43 -5.26 4.59 -2.21
N CYS A 44 -4.75 5.63 -2.86
CA CYS A 44 -3.85 5.55 -4.01
C CYS A 44 -2.46 6.00 -3.57
N VAL A 45 -1.43 5.23 -3.94
CA VAL A 45 -0.02 5.57 -3.69
C VAL A 45 0.70 5.63 -5.01
N ARG A 46 1.35 6.77 -5.30
CA ARG A 46 2.03 7.02 -6.58
C ARG A 46 3.44 7.56 -6.40
N SER A 47 4.35 7.08 -7.24
CA SER A 47 5.70 7.63 -7.36
C SER A 47 5.67 8.94 -8.14
N PRO A 48 6.44 9.97 -7.74
CA PRO A 48 6.55 11.21 -8.51
C PRO A 48 7.02 11.01 -9.95
N ALA A 49 7.75 9.93 -10.26
CA ALA A 49 8.17 9.60 -11.62
C ALA A 49 7.03 9.37 -12.61
N LEU A 50 5.80 9.08 -12.15
CA LEU A 50 4.65 8.94 -13.05
C LEU A 50 4.31 10.25 -13.79
N GLU A 51 4.79 11.40 -13.31
CA GLU A 51 4.61 12.69 -14.00
C GLU A 51 5.45 12.79 -15.28
N THR A 52 6.49 11.96 -15.43
CA THR A 52 7.45 12.04 -16.55
C THR A 52 7.66 10.72 -17.29
N THR A 53 7.15 9.60 -16.75
CA THR A 53 7.36 8.26 -17.29
C THR A 53 6.08 7.43 -17.21
N GLU A 54 5.97 6.43 -18.08
CA GLU A 54 4.96 5.38 -17.92
C GLU A 54 5.26 4.54 -16.68
N GLY A 55 4.24 3.90 -16.11
CA GLY A 55 4.41 3.09 -14.92
C GLY A 55 3.50 1.88 -14.87
N ILE A 56 3.66 1.13 -13.79
CA ILE A 56 2.92 -0.09 -13.54
C ILE A 56 1.88 0.20 -12.46
N TYR A 57 0.62 -0.10 -12.77
CA TYR A 57 -0.45 -0.08 -11.79
C TYR A 57 -0.57 -1.44 -11.10
N LEU A 58 -0.57 -1.44 -9.76
CA LEU A 58 -0.78 -2.61 -8.93
C LEU A 58 -1.92 -2.32 -7.95
N SER A 59 -2.82 -3.28 -7.76
CA SER A 59 -3.90 -3.21 -6.77
C SER A 59 -4.02 -4.50 -5.98
N ALA A 60 -4.58 -4.39 -4.78
CA ALA A 60 -4.84 -5.51 -3.88
C ALA A 60 -6.00 -5.15 -2.93
N GLY A 61 -6.59 -6.15 -2.28
CA GLY A 61 -7.66 -5.93 -1.28
C GLY A 61 -9.02 -5.61 -1.88
N ILE A 62 -9.32 -6.11 -3.08
CA ILE A 62 -10.65 -5.99 -3.71
C ILE A 62 -11.67 -6.86 -2.96
N HIS A 63 -11.27 -8.07 -2.55
CA HIS A 63 -12.06 -9.00 -1.76
C HIS A 63 -11.53 -9.06 -0.33
N GLY A 64 -12.39 -8.78 0.65
CA GLY A 64 -12.01 -8.64 2.07
C GLY A 64 -11.57 -9.95 2.73
N ASP A 65 -11.97 -11.09 2.17
CA ASP A 65 -11.61 -12.44 2.56
C ASP A 65 -10.31 -12.95 1.90
N GLU A 66 -9.68 -12.15 1.03
CA GLU A 66 -8.41 -12.46 0.35
C GLU A 66 -7.23 -11.60 0.86
N PRO A 67 -6.86 -11.64 2.16
CA PRO A 67 -5.90 -10.71 2.75
C PRO A 67 -4.47 -10.89 2.24
N ALA A 68 -4.13 -12.06 1.70
CA ALA A 68 -2.78 -12.40 1.28
C ALA A 68 -2.22 -11.44 0.22
N SER A 69 -3.07 -10.95 -0.69
CA SER A 69 -2.67 -10.01 -1.75
C SER A 69 -2.19 -8.67 -1.17
N THR A 70 -2.96 -8.09 -0.25
CA THR A 70 -2.66 -6.81 0.42
C THR A 70 -1.37 -6.89 1.23
N GLU A 71 -1.16 -8.02 1.90
CA GLU A 71 0.02 -8.28 2.73
C GLU A 71 1.26 -8.52 1.89
N GLY A 72 1.14 -9.30 0.82
CA GLY A 72 2.20 -9.55 -0.15
C GLY A 72 2.67 -8.27 -0.85
N LEU A 73 1.73 -7.44 -1.29
CA LEU A 73 2.05 -6.15 -1.91
C LEU A 73 2.73 -5.19 -0.93
N TYR A 74 2.26 -5.15 0.33
CA TYR A 74 2.90 -4.37 1.39
C TYR A 74 4.34 -4.84 1.67
N LEU A 75 4.55 -6.15 1.83
CA LEU A 75 5.88 -6.73 2.03
C LEU A 75 6.80 -6.44 0.86
N TRP A 76 6.33 -6.65 -0.37
CA TRP A 76 7.09 -6.34 -1.57
C TRP A 76 7.51 -4.87 -1.56
N ALA A 77 6.60 -3.95 -1.28
CA ALA A 77 6.89 -2.52 -1.23
C ALA A 77 7.92 -2.18 -0.15
N GLN A 78 7.84 -2.80 1.03
CA GLN A 78 8.82 -2.62 2.11
C GLN A 78 10.23 -3.07 1.71
N LEU A 79 10.34 -4.21 1.03
CA LEU A 79 11.62 -4.76 0.57
C LEU A 79 12.21 -3.97 -0.60
N ASN A 80 11.37 -3.22 -1.33
CA ASN A 80 11.72 -2.56 -2.58
C ASN A 80 11.68 -1.02 -2.52
N LEU A 81 11.76 -0.42 -1.33
CA LEU A 81 11.72 1.05 -1.13
C LEU A 81 12.62 1.85 -2.09
N LYS A 82 13.79 1.32 -2.44
CA LYS A 82 14.74 1.95 -3.36
C LYS A 82 14.21 2.11 -4.79
N TYR A 83 13.31 1.23 -5.22
CA TYR A 83 12.68 1.28 -6.54
C TYR A 83 11.44 2.16 -6.53
N LEU A 84 10.77 2.29 -5.37
CA LEU A 84 9.59 3.14 -5.23
C LEU A 84 9.93 4.64 -5.23
N ARG A 85 11.10 5.01 -4.69
CA ARG A 85 11.61 6.40 -4.61
C ARG A 85 11.98 7.01 -5.96
N ARG A 86 11.99 6.22 -7.03
CA ARG A 86 12.45 6.67 -8.35
C ARG A 86 11.38 7.49 -9.04
#